data_AF-A0A165R8T2-F1
#
_entry.id   AF-A0A165R8T2-F1
#
_cell.length_a   1.000
_cell.length_b   1.000
_cell.length_c   1.000
_cell.angle_alpha   90.00
_cell.angle_beta   90.00
_cell.angle_gamma   90.00
#
_symmetry.space_group_name_H-M   'P 1'
#
loop_
_entity.id
_entity.type
_entity.pdbx_description
1 polymer ?
#
loop_
_entity_poly.entity_id
_entity_poly.type
_entity_poly.pdbx_seq_one_letter_code
_entity_poly.pdbx_strand_id
1 'polypeptide(L)'
;MLCHARPRLTFHGISHVSRRASSGDALKQHAFRNASKDAQTLPKRPLLHKISFWLRAVLIPGAVVYSVFYADWGEGDHVFMPPRKWLEEQKAAFFNLSPEERQLVEGDAQTEQSSQAANDLKKVSA
;
A
#
# COMPACT_ATOMS: atom_id res chain seq x y z
N MET A 1 8.26 5.69 53.30
CA MET A 1 6.92 5.30 52.82
C MET A 1 5.93 6.35 53.31
N LEU A 2 5.52 7.28 52.44
CA LEU A 2 4.61 8.37 52.80
C LEU A 2 3.28 8.16 52.07
N CYS A 3 2.28 7.68 52.80
CA CYS A 3 0.91 7.48 52.33
C CYS A 3 0.19 8.83 52.29
N HIS A 4 -0.05 9.36 51.09
CA HIS A 4 -0.96 10.49 50.91
C HIS A 4 -2.38 9.97 50.67
N ALA A 5 -3.25 10.15 51.67
CA ALA A 5 -4.68 10.00 51.54
C ALA A 5 -5.25 11.17 50.69
N ARG A 6 -5.93 10.86 49.58
CA ARG A 6 -6.66 11.85 48.79
C ARG A 6 -8.11 11.94 49.26
N PRO A 7 -8.67 13.14 49.51
CA PRO A 7 -10.09 13.29 49.79
C PRO A 7 -10.92 13.07 48.52
N ARG A 8 -11.91 12.17 48.63
CA ARG A 8 -12.91 11.86 47.61
C ARG A 8 -14.05 12.88 47.71
N LEU A 9 -14.02 13.91 46.87
CA LEU A 9 -15.14 14.86 46.73
C LEU A 9 -16.27 14.20 45.94
N THR A 10 -17.30 13.72 46.64
CA THR A 10 -18.56 13.29 46.04
C THR A 10 -19.46 14.52 45.84
N PHE A 11 -19.58 15.00 44.61
CA PHE A 11 -20.65 15.92 44.24
C PHE A 11 -21.97 15.14 44.15
N HIS A 12 -22.80 15.26 45.18
CA HIS A 12 -24.23 14.94 45.10
C HIS A 12 -24.96 16.17 44.56
N GLY A 13 -25.75 15.97 43.51
CA GLY A 13 -26.79 16.93 43.13
C GLY A 13 -26.69 17.46 41.71
N ILE A 14 -27.08 16.63 40.74
CA ILE A 14 -27.73 17.15 39.54
C ILE A 14 -29.16 16.63 39.61
N SER A 15 -30.06 17.46 40.14
CA SER A 15 -31.49 17.25 40.06
C SER A 15 -31.88 17.17 38.58
N HIS A 16 -32.15 15.96 38.10
CA HIS A 16 -32.77 15.74 36.80
C HIS A 16 -34.17 16.35 36.84
N VAL A 17 -34.31 17.59 36.36
CA VAL A 17 -35.60 18.15 35.99
C VAL A 17 -36.10 17.32 34.82
N SER A 18 -37.02 16.39 35.11
CA SER A 18 -37.74 15.65 34.09
C SER A 18 -38.63 16.65 33.35
N ARG A 19 -38.11 17.22 32.25
CA ARG A 19 -38.93 17.97 31.30
C ARG A 19 -39.97 16.99 30.81
N ARG A 20 -41.22 17.20 31.25
CA ARG A 20 -42.41 16.52 30.74
C ARG A 20 -42.39 16.67 29.22
N ALA A 21 -41.97 15.61 28.54
CA ALA A 21 -41.91 15.58 27.09
C ALA A 21 -43.30 15.92 26.58
N SER A 22 -43.42 17.08 25.94
CA SER A 22 -44.63 17.47 25.26
C SER A 22 -44.89 16.43 24.19
N SER A 23 -46.10 15.85 24.15
CA SER A 23 -46.49 14.83 23.18
C SER A 23 -46.27 15.24 21.71
N GLY A 24 -46.07 16.54 21.43
CA GLY A 24 -45.70 17.04 20.11
C GLY A 24 -44.21 16.88 19.74
N ASP A 25 -43.31 16.74 20.72
CA ASP A 25 -41.87 16.60 20.46
C ASP A 25 -41.51 15.19 20.01
N ALA A 26 -42.25 14.17 20.45
CA ALA A 26 -42.06 12.80 19.98
C ALA A 26 -42.34 12.68 18.48
N LEU A 27 -43.41 13.32 17.98
CA LEU A 27 -43.73 13.33 16.55
C LEU A 27 -42.67 14.07 15.74
N LYS A 28 -42.13 15.18 16.25
CA LYS A 28 -41.02 15.89 15.60
C LYS A 28 -39.76 15.03 15.55
N GLN A 29 -39.43 14.32 16.62
CA GLN A 29 -38.26 13.43 16.64
C GLN A 29 -38.39 12.28 15.62
N HIS A 30 -39.58 11.70 15.44
CA HIS A 30 -39.81 10.71 14.39
C HIS A 30 -39.76 11.31 12.98
N ALA A 31 -40.29 12.52 12.79
CA ALA A 31 -40.23 13.22 11.50
C ALA A 31 -38.80 13.56 11.08
N PHE A 32 -37.97 14.09 11.99
CA PHE A 32 -36.55 14.38 11.71
C PHE A 32 -35.73 13.10 11.47
N ARG A 33 -36.02 12.01 12.20
CA ARG A 33 -35.33 10.72 12.04
C ARG A 33 -35.68 10.01 10.73
N ASN A 34 -36.88 10.24 10.20
CA ASN A 34 -37.31 9.66 8.92
C ASN A 34 -36.95 10.56 7.74
N ALA A 35 -36.95 11.89 7.89
CA ALA A 35 -36.54 12.82 6.85
C ALA A 35 -35.09 12.60 6.39
N SER A 36 -34.18 12.17 7.28
CA SER A 36 -32.82 11.81 6.89
C SER A 36 -32.71 10.50 6.10
N LYS A 37 -33.70 9.59 6.22
CA LYS A 37 -33.74 8.34 5.45
C LYS A 37 -34.21 8.56 4.02
N ASP A 38 -35.11 9.51 3.81
CA ASP A 38 -35.70 9.79 2.50
C ASP A 38 -34.89 10.82 1.68
N ALA A 39 -34.00 11.57 2.33
CA ALA A 39 -33.20 12.63 1.67
C ALA A 39 -32.04 12.14 0.78
N GLN A 40 -31.72 10.84 0.72
CA GLN A 40 -30.55 10.34 -0.03
C GLN A 40 -30.81 9.10 -0.89
N THR A 41 -32.01 8.93 -1.46
CA THR A 41 -32.16 7.95 -2.54
C THR A 41 -31.71 8.56 -3.87
N LEU A 42 -30.40 8.74 -4.02
CA LEU A 42 -29.79 8.86 -5.34
C LEU A 42 -30.25 7.66 -6.18
N PRO A 43 -30.56 7.84 -7.49
CA PRO A 43 -30.99 6.74 -8.33
C PRO A 43 -29.93 5.64 -8.24
N LYS A 44 -30.33 4.44 -7.81
CA LYS A 44 -29.46 3.27 -7.67
C LYS A 44 -28.90 2.91 -9.04
N ARG A 45 -27.80 3.54 -9.45
CA ARG A 45 -27.01 3.19 -10.64
C ARG A 45 -25.83 2.37 -10.15
N PRO A 46 -26.02 1.06 -9.87
CA PRO A 46 -25.00 0.24 -9.21
C PRO A 46 -23.70 0.20 -10.00
N LEU A 47 -23.75 0.35 -11.33
CA LEU A 47 -22.57 0.39 -12.19
C LEU A 47 -21.70 1.63 -11.93
N LEU A 48 -22.30 2.83 -11.77
CA LEU A 48 -21.54 4.06 -11.54
C LEU A 48 -20.79 4.03 -10.20
N HIS A 49 -21.44 3.49 -9.16
CA HIS A 49 -20.79 3.33 -7.85
C HIS A 49 -19.66 2.30 -7.90
N LYS A 50 -19.86 1.18 -8.62
CA LYS A 50 -18.79 0.18 -8.83
C LYS A 50 -17.62 0.77 -9.60
N ILE A 51 -17.88 1.48 -10.71
CA ILE A 51 -16.83 2.14 -11.50
C ILE A 51 -16.10 3.19 -10.66
N SER A 52 -16.81 4.03 -9.92
CA SER A 52 -16.20 5.05 -9.06
C SER A 52 -15.32 4.43 -7.97
N PHE A 53 -15.79 3.34 -7.36
CA PHE A 53 -15.02 2.58 -6.38
C PHE A 53 -13.74 2.02 -6.99
N TRP A 54 -13.84 1.29 -8.11
CA TRP A 54 -12.68 0.72 -8.80
C TRP A 54 -11.74 1.78 -9.34
N LEU A 55 -12.26 2.88 -9.88
CA LEU A 55 -11.47 4.00 -10.35
C LEU A 55 -10.63 4.57 -9.22
N ARG A 56 -11.21 4.82 -8.05
CA ARG A 56 -10.45 5.30 -6.89
C ARG A 56 -9.45 4.27 -6.38
N ALA A 57 -9.87 3.00 -6.34
CA ALA A 57 -9.04 1.89 -5.88
C ALA A 57 -7.84 1.62 -6.78
N VAL A 58 -7.91 1.96 -8.08
CA VAL A 58 -6.81 1.77 -9.03
C VAL A 58 -6.01 3.05 -9.25
N LEU A 59 -6.69 4.20 -9.40
CA LEU A 59 -6.05 5.47 -9.73
C LEU A 59 -5.12 5.94 -8.62
N ILE A 60 -5.53 5.83 -7.35
CA ILE A 60 -4.72 6.32 -6.22
C ILE A 60 -3.46 5.45 -6.06
N PRO A 61 -3.53 4.11 -5.93
CA PRO A 61 -2.32 3.29 -5.87
C PRO A 61 -1.49 3.36 -7.16
N GLY A 62 -2.14 3.44 -8.33
CA GLY A 62 -1.45 3.59 -9.61
C GLY A 62 -0.62 4.88 -9.69
N ALA A 63 -1.17 6.01 -9.22
CA ALA A 63 -0.43 7.26 -9.15
C ALA A 63 0.77 7.18 -8.19
N VAL A 64 0.64 6.48 -7.06
CA VAL A 64 1.75 6.24 -6.13
C VAL A 64 2.84 5.41 -6.79
N VAL A 65 2.49 4.29 -7.42
CA VAL A 65 3.46 3.43 -8.13
C VAL A 65 4.16 4.19 -9.26
N TYR A 66 3.40 4.97 -10.04
CA TYR A 66 3.98 5.83 -11.08
C TYR A 66 4.95 6.85 -10.48
N SER A 67 4.58 7.51 -9.39
CA SER A 67 5.42 8.49 -8.70
C SER A 67 6.73 7.88 -8.18
N VAL A 68 6.65 6.66 -7.61
CA VAL A 68 7.81 5.97 -7.06
C VAL A 68 8.75 5.50 -8.16
N PHE A 69 8.25 4.88 -9.23
CA PHE A 69 9.10 4.16 -10.19
C PHE A 69 9.31 4.84 -11.54
N TYR A 70 8.38 5.68 -12.01
CA TYR A 70 8.39 6.23 -13.37
C TYR A 70 8.52 7.75 -13.43
N ALA A 71 8.01 8.48 -12.44
CA ALA A 71 8.11 9.92 -12.41
C ALA A 71 9.58 10.35 -12.25
N ASP A 72 10.03 11.25 -13.12
CA ASP A 72 11.33 11.89 -13.01
C ASP A 72 11.17 13.16 -12.15
N TRP A 73 11.88 13.19 -11.03
CA TRP A 73 11.82 14.27 -10.05
C TRP A 73 13.05 15.19 -10.11
N GLY A 74 13.95 14.99 -11.08
CA GLY A 74 15.14 15.83 -11.32
C GLY A 74 16.40 15.39 -10.57
N GLU A 75 17.46 16.21 -10.62
CA GLU A 75 18.84 15.87 -10.20
C GLU A 75 19.07 15.66 -8.67
N GLY A 76 18.05 15.80 -7.83
CA GLY A 76 18.16 15.68 -6.37
C GLY A 76 18.02 14.25 -5.85
N ASP A 77 18.51 13.98 -4.62
CA ASP A 77 18.33 12.68 -3.97
C ASP A 77 16.86 12.51 -3.55
N HIS A 78 16.14 11.62 -4.24
CA HIS A 78 14.70 11.44 -4.04
C HIS A 78 14.40 10.40 -2.96
N VAL A 79 13.34 10.63 -2.19
CA VAL A 79 12.85 9.71 -1.15
C VAL A 79 12.58 8.29 -1.70
N PHE A 80 12.39 8.18 -3.02
CA PHE A 80 12.11 6.94 -3.72
C PHE A 80 13.35 6.27 -4.35
N MET A 81 14.55 6.80 -4.15
CA MET A 81 15.80 6.17 -4.60
C MET A 81 16.06 4.80 -3.97
N PRO A 82 15.90 4.58 -2.65
CA PRO A 82 16.13 3.26 -2.06
C PRO A 82 15.19 2.17 -2.61
N PRO A 83 13.86 2.41 -2.74
CA PRO A 83 12.95 1.45 -3.40
C PRO A 83 13.33 1.14 -4.85
N ARG A 84 13.80 2.13 -5.63
CA ARG A 84 14.24 1.92 -7.02
C ARG A 84 15.46 0.98 -7.09
N LYS A 85 16.47 1.23 -6.26
CA LYS A 85 17.67 0.38 -6.18
C LYS A 85 17.34 -1.05 -5.79
N TRP A 86 16.47 -1.24 -4.78
CA TRP A 86 15.99 -2.56 -4.40
C TRP A 86 15.30 -3.28 -5.58
N LEU A 87 14.43 -2.58 -6.32
CA LEU A 87 13.76 -3.17 -7.48
C LEU A 87 14.75 -3.53 -8.61
N GLU A 88 15.78 -2.72 -8.83
CA GLU A 88 16.86 -3.04 -9.77
C GLU A 88 17.65 -4.27 -9.33
N GLU A 89 17.96 -4.40 -8.05
CA GLU A 89 18.60 -5.60 -7.48
C GLU A 89 17.73 -6.84 -7.65
N GLN A 90 16.42 -6.74 -7.42
CA GLN A 90 15.50 -7.85 -7.64
C GLN A 90 15.40 -8.23 -9.11
N LYS A 91 15.34 -7.24 -10.02
CA LYS A 91 15.37 -7.50 -11.46
C LYS A 91 16.69 -8.15 -11.88
N ALA A 92 17.82 -7.67 -11.36
CA ALA A 92 19.12 -8.25 -11.63
C ALA A 92 19.24 -9.67 -11.07
N ALA A 93 18.65 -9.97 -9.91
CA ALA A 93 18.61 -11.30 -9.35
C ALA A 93 17.72 -12.25 -10.17
N PHE A 94 16.62 -11.75 -10.75
CA PHE A 94 15.67 -12.56 -11.51
C PHE A 94 16.11 -12.82 -12.96
N PHE A 95 16.73 -11.83 -13.61
CA PHE A 95 17.18 -11.93 -15.00
C PHE A 95 18.64 -12.38 -15.15
N ASN A 96 19.34 -12.61 -14.04
CA ASN A 96 20.69 -13.14 -14.06
C ASN A 96 20.65 -14.59 -13.54
N LEU A 97 21.58 -15.41 -14.01
CA LEU A 97 21.71 -16.80 -13.58
C LEU A 97 21.78 -16.83 -12.04
N SER A 98 21.02 -17.73 -11.42
CA SER A 98 21.14 -17.98 -9.99
C SER A 98 22.60 -18.32 -9.67
N PRO A 99 23.09 -18.03 -8.45
CA PRO A 99 24.49 -18.27 -8.11
C PRO A 99 24.92 -19.74 -8.33
N GLU A 100 23.99 -20.68 -8.31
CA GLU A 100 24.22 -22.09 -8.64
C GLU A 100 24.33 -22.30 -10.16
N GLU A 101 23.46 -21.69 -10.97
CA GLU A 101 23.53 -21.77 -12.43
C GLU A 101 24.75 -21.04 -13.02
N ARG A 102 25.24 -19.97 -12.36
CA ARG A 102 26.48 -19.30 -12.77
C ARG A 102 27.70 -20.22 -12.67
N GLN A 103 27.78 -21.02 -11.61
CA GLN A 103 28.91 -21.94 -11.42
C GLN A 103 28.95 -23.02 -12.49
N LEU A 104 27.77 -23.45 -12.96
CA LEU A 104 27.66 -24.42 -14.05
C LEU A 104 28.10 -23.80 -15.38
N VAL A 105 27.63 -22.59 -15.70
CA VAL A 105 27.99 -21.88 -16.93
C VAL A 105 29.48 -21.50 -16.96
N GLU A 106 30.06 -21.11 -15.83
CA GLU A 106 31.49 -20.82 -15.72
C GLU A 106 32.36 -22.07 -15.90
N GLY A 107 31.93 -23.22 -15.37
CA GLY A 107 32.60 -24.51 -15.58
C GLY A 107 32.54 -24.99 -17.04
N ASP A 108 31.39 -24.81 -17.70
CA ASP A 108 31.22 -25.15 -19.11
C ASP A 108 32.03 -24.22 -20.03
N ALA A 109 32.06 -22.91 -19.74
CA ALA A 109 32.84 -21.94 -20.50
C ALA A 109 34.36 -22.18 -20.42
N GLN A 110 34.88 -22.59 -19.25
CA GLN A 110 36.30 -22.97 -19.12
C GLN A 110 36.64 -24.23 -19.92
N THR A 111 35.72 -25.20 -19.94
CA THR A 111 35.88 -26.44 -20.70
C THR A 111 35.90 -26.16 -22.20
N GLU A 112 35.00 -25.32 -22.71
CA GLU A 112 34.98 -24.92 -24.12
C GLU A 112 36.24 -24.15 -24.52
N GLN A 113 36.69 -23.19 -23.72
CA GLN A 113 37.92 -22.42 -24.00
C GLN A 113 39.16 -23.31 -24.05
N SER A 114 39.27 -24.31 -23.17
CA SER A 114 40.39 -25.26 -23.20
C SER A 114 40.39 -26.13 -24.46
N SER A 115 39.21 -26.53 -24.94
CA SER A 115 39.05 -27.32 -26.16
C SER A 115 39.27 -26.51 -27.45
N GLN A 116 38.90 -25.23 -27.46
CA GLN A 116 39.21 -24.30 -28.55
C GLN A 116 40.71 -24.02 -28.66
N ALA A 117 41.38 -23.75 -27.53
CA ALA A 117 42.82 -23.55 -27.51
C ALA A 117 43.60 -24.79 -28.01
N ALA A 118 43.14 -25.99 -27.66
CA ALA A 118 43.72 -27.24 -28.15
C ALA A 118 43.50 -27.46 -29.66
N ASN A 119 42.34 -27.07 -30.19
CA ASN A 119 42.05 -27.16 -31.63
C ASN A 119 42.83 -26.13 -32.45
N ASP A 120 42.99 -24.90 -31.94
CA ASP A 120 43.78 -23.87 -32.60
C ASP A 120 45.27 -24.26 -32.68
N LEU A 121 45.82 -24.86 -31.63
CA LEU A 121 47.17 -25.43 -31.65
C LEU A 121 47.35 -26.53 -32.70
N LYS A 122 46.36 -27.41 -32.86
CA LYS A 122 46.39 -28.46 -33.90
C LYS A 122 46.34 -27.89 -35.32
N LYS A 123 45.65 -26.78 -35.53
CA LYS A 123 45.50 -26.13 -36.84
C LYS A 123 46.77 -25.41 -37.30
N VAL A 124 47.59 -24.93 -36.37
CA VAL A 124 48.86 -24.23 -36.68
C VAL A 124 49.99 -25.20 -37.04
N SER A 125 49.89 -26.46 -36.62
CA SER A 125 50.92 -27.50 -36.84
C SER A 125 50.67 -28.37 -38.09
N ALA A 126 49.58 -28.15 -38.82
CA ALA A 126 49.23 -28.82 -40.07
C ALA A 126 49.44 -27.88 -41.26
#